data_AF-A0A2E0UI68-F1
#
_entry.id   AF-A0A2E0UI68-F1
#
_cell.length_a   1.000
_cell.length_b   1.000
_cell.length_c   1.000
_cell.angle_alpha   90.00
_cell.angle_beta   90.00
_cell.angle_gamma   90.00
#
_symmetry.space_group_name_H-M   'P 1'
#
loop_
_entity.id
_entity.type
_entity.pdbx_description
1 polymer ?
#
loop_
_entity_poly.entity_id
_entity_poly.type
_entity_poly.pdbx_seq_one_letter_code
_entity_poly.pdbx_strand_id
1 'polypeptide(L)'
;MNRKAFIQQASITMMLHPYSSEKAPAERVDAAINLAEALWERLKDRGYGPTTQTSERCSKNWYSEIQDQEEFDKCRRKYGDEGGRNDAAKAWIGLDEEEKVKVFPAIPKYIESLKYSGKSKAHFATWINQKRFLNYEETEKKQSKPAYNELAQEIAGFERQLELVKKSGNQAMIDTLESHINKLKSKQS
;
A
#
# COMPACT_ATOMS: atom_id res chain seq x y z
N MET A 1 8.67 -26.03 -7.60
CA MET A 1 7.45 -25.90 -8.42
C MET A 1 6.56 -27.12 -8.17
N ASN A 2 5.24 -26.98 -8.08
CA ASN A 2 4.33 -28.10 -7.83
C ASN A 2 4.12 -28.93 -9.12
N ARG A 3 4.25 -30.27 -9.05
CA ARG A 3 4.05 -31.20 -10.17
C ARG A 3 2.74 -30.94 -10.92
N LYS A 4 1.65 -30.70 -10.20
CA LYS A 4 0.33 -30.46 -10.81
C LYS A 4 0.32 -29.20 -11.68
N ALA A 5 0.87 -28.11 -11.15
CA ALA A 5 0.96 -26.84 -11.88
C ALA A 5 1.88 -26.95 -13.10
N PHE A 6 2.97 -27.70 -12.98
CA PHE A 6 3.88 -27.98 -14.10
C PHE A 6 3.18 -28.76 -15.22
N ILE A 7 2.53 -29.88 -14.89
CA ILE A 7 1.84 -30.72 -15.89
C ILE A 7 0.75 -29.91 -16.59
N GLN A 8 -0.05 -29.15 -15.85
CA GLN A 8 -1.09 -28.28 -16.45
C GLN A 8 -0.50 -27.27 -17.44
N GLN A 9 0.55 -26.55 -17.06
CA GLN A 9 1.17 -25.56 -17.92
C GLN A 9 1.81 -26.19 -19.16
N ALA A 10 2.56 -27.28 -18.98
CA ALA A 10 3.23 -27.99 -20.07
C ALA A 10 2.22 -28.59 -21.06
N SER A 11 1.16 -29.22 -20.58
CA SER A 11 0.12 -29.79 -21.44
C SER A 11 -0.62 -28.70 -22.23
N ILE A 12 -0.92 -27.54 -21.63
CA ILE A 12 -1.52 -26.40 -22.36
C ILE A 12 -0.57 -25.91 -23.47
N THR A 13 0.71 -25.72 -23.16
CA THR A 13 1.70 -25.28 -24.16
C THR A 13 1.85 -26.29 -25.30
N MET A 14 1.82 -27.59 -25.01
CA MET A 14 1.91 -28.65 -26.01
C MET A 14 0.66 -28.76 -26.89
N MET A 15 -0.53 -28.52 -26.33
CA MET A 15 -1.79 -28.49 -27.07
C MET A 15 -1.92 -27.28 -28.01
N LEU A 16 -1.23 -26.18 -27.70
CA LEU A 16 -1.20 -24.95 -28.50
C LEU A 16 -0.14 -24.98 -29.61
N HIS A 17 0.75 -25.98 -29.63
CA HIS A 17 1.78 -26.09 -30.65
C HIS A 17 1.20 -26.62 -31.97
N PRO A 18 1.51 -26.01 -33.14
CA PRO A 18 0.92 -26.34 -34.44
C PRO A 18 1.23 -27.73 -35.01
N TYR A 19 1.92 -28.60 -34.26
CA TYR A 19 2.29 -29.95 -34.68
C TYR A 19 1.22 -31.03 -34.36
N SER A 20 0.07 -30.65 -33.77
CA SER A 20 -0.93 -31.60 -33.25
C SER A 20 -2.27 -31.54 -34.00
N SER A 21 -2.24 -31.60 -35.34
CA SER A 21 -3.46 -31.49 -36.17
C SER A 21 -4.07 -32.82 -36.62
N GLU A 22 -3.45 -33.96 -36.34
CA GLU A 22 -3.87 -35.25 -36.94
C GLU A 22 -4.70 -36.17 -36.03
N LYS A 23 -4.87 -35.84 -34.74
CA LYS A 23 -5.56 -36.72 -33.77
C LYS A 23 -6.83 -36.10 -33.18
N ALA A 24 -7.76 -36.96 -32.76
CA ALA A 24 -8.99 -36.56 -32.10
C ALA A 24 -8.70 -35.74 -30.82
N PRO A 25 -9.57 -34.79 -30.42
CA PRO A 25 -9.31 -33.88 -29.30
C PRO A 25 -8.97 -34.57 -27.97
N ALA A 26 -9.61 -35.70 -27.66
CA ALA A 26 -9.36 -36.45 -26.43
C ALA A 26 -7.97 -37.11 -26.43
N GLU A 27 -7.59 -37.74 -27.54
CA GLU A 27 -6.28 -38.39 -27.69
C GLU A 27 -5.12 -37.38 -27.63
N ARG A 28 -5.36 -36.14 -28.02
CA ARG A 28 -4.39 -35.04 -27.89
C ARG A 28 -4.15 -34.64 -26.45
N VAL A 29 -5.23 -34.58 -25.65
CA VAL A 29 -5.13 -34.25 -24.22
C VAL A 29 -4.33 -35.33 -23.51
N ASP A 30 -4.64 -36.60 -23.76
CA ASP A 30 -3.92 -37.72 -23.15
C ASP A 30 -2.45 -37.77 -23.59
N ALA A 31 -2.17 -37.54 -24.88
CA ALA A 31 -0.79 -37.46 -25.38
C ALA A 31 -0.01 -36.29 -24.75
N ALA A 32 -0.63 -35.13 -24.58
CA ALA A 32 -0.02 -33.95 -23.96
C ALA A 32 0.22 -34.13 -22.46
N ILE A 33 -0.67 -34.84 -21.75
CA ILE A 33 -0.48 -35.20 -20.34
C ILE A 33 0.68 -36.20 -20.23
N ASN A 34 0.66 -37.28 -20.99
CA ASN A 34 1.71 -38.31 -20.96
C ASN A 34 3.10 -37.74 -21.26
N LEU A 35 3.20 -36.83 -22.22
CA LEU A 35 4.47 -36.17 -22.56
C LEU A 35 4.92 -35.22 -21.46
N ALA A 36 4.00 -34.44 -20.87
CA ALA A 36 4.31 -33.57 -19.73
C ALA A 36 4.76 -34.37 -18.50
N GLU A 37 4.17 -35.53 -18.24
CA GLU A 37 4.59 -36.44 -17.17
C GLU A 37 5.97 -37.04 -17.44
N ALA A 38 6.22 -37.55 -18.64
CA ALA A 38 7.54 -38.07 -19.03
C ALA A 38 8.63 -36.98 -18.95
N LEU A 39 8.29 -35.74 -19.30
CA LEU A 39 9.21 -34.61 -19.21
C LEU A 39 9.46 -34.22 -17.75
N TRP A 40 8.45 -34.28 -16.89
CA TRP A 40 8.60 -34.09 -15.45
C TRP A 40 9.52 -35.14 -14.82
N GLU A 41 9.38 -36.42 -15.18
CA GLU A 41 10.27 -37.50 -14.71
C GLU A 41 11.72 -37.24 -15.14
N ARG A 42 11.97 -36.90 -16.41
CA ARG A 42 13.31 -36.54 -16.89
C ARG A 42 13.90 -35.31 -16.21
N LEU A 43 13.06 -34.35 -15.84
CA LEU A 43 13.48 -33.16 -15.10
C LEU A 43 13.92 -33.54 -13.69
N LYS A 44 13.18 -34.42 -13.00
CA LYS A 44 13.60 -34.95 -11.69
C LYS A 44 14.94 -35.66 -11.75
N ASP A 45 15.17 -36.49 -12.77
CA ASP A 45 16.45 -37.20 -12.96
C ASP A 45 17.62 -36.22 -13.16
N ARG A 46 17.35 -35.03 -13.70
CA ARG A 46 18.32 -33.93 -13.86
C ARG A 46 18.42 -33.00 -12.64
N GLY A 47 17.83 -33.39 -11.51
CA GLY A 47 17.84 -32.61 -10.28
C GLY A 47 16.77 -31.52 -10.18
N TYR A 48 15.88 -31.39 -11.18
CA TYR A 48 14.71 -30.51 -11.11
C TYR A 48 13.56 -31.26 -10.44
N GLY A 49 13.55 -31.24 -9.10
CA GLY A 49 12.52 -31.89 -8.31
C GLY A 49 11.37 -30.97 -7.88
N PRO A 50 10.30 -31.52 -7.29
CA PRO A 50 9.52 -30.72 -6.35
C PRO A 50 10.52 -30.12 -5.37
N THR A 51 10.51 -28.80 -5.23
CA THR A 51 11.30 -28.14 -4.20
C THR A 51 10.95 -28.88 -2.91
N THR A 52 11.93 -29.55 -2.31
CA THR A 52 11.82 -30.19 -1.01
C THR A 52 11.01 -29.24 -0.14
N GLN A 53 9.97 -29.80 0.48
CA GLN A 53 9.09 -29.18 1.45
C GLN A 53 9.58 -27.78 1.80
N THR A 54 8.86 -26.74 1.37
CA THR A 54 8.90 -25.49 2.10
C THR A 54 8.64 -25.93 3.52
N SER A 55 9.71 -26.06 4.33
CA SER A 55 9.60 -26.39 5.73
C SER A 55 8.52 -25.48 6.22
N GLU A 56 7.48 -26.04 6.84
CA GLU A 56 6.49 -25.25 7.54
C GLU A 56 7.29 -24.17 8.23
N ARG A 57 7.14 -22.92 7.76
CA ARG A 57 7.83 -21.81 8.40
C ARG A 57 7.23 -21.86 9.78
N CYS A 58 7.93 -22.47 10.73
CA CYS A 58 7.59 -22.41 12.13
C CYS A 58 7.53 -20.92 12.38
N SER A 59 6.31 -20.40 12.37
CA SER A 59 6.06 -18.98 12.49
C SER A 59 6.38 -18.71 13.92
N LYS A 60 7.65 -18.34 14.15
CA LYS A 60 8.17 -18.04 15.46
C LYS A 60 7.16 -17.09 16.10
N ASN A 61 6.62 -17.50 17.25
CA ASN A 61 5.63 -16.72 17.96
C ASN A 61 6.37 -15.63 18.72
N TRP A 62 6.58 -14.49 18.07
CA TRP A 62 7.23 -13.33 18.65
C TRP A 62 6.43 -12.78 19.82
N TYR A 63 5.11 -12.96 19.84
CA TYR A 63 4.30 -12.49 20.97
C TYR A 63 4.67 -13.18 22.28
N SER A 64 5.00 -14.48 22.26
CA SER A 64 5.46 -15.19 23.47
C SER A 64 6.84 -14.77 23.95
N GLU A 65 7.62 -14.04 23.15
CA GLU A 65 8.96 -13.57 23.52
C GLU A 65 8.96 -12.16 24.13
N ILE A 66 7.83 -11.46 24.10
CA ILE A 66 7.70 -10.15 24.74
C ILE A 66 7.74 -10.34 26.26
N GLN A 67 8.64 -9.62 26.94
CA GLN A 67 8.71 -9.60 28.41
C GLN A 67 7.60 -8.72 29.01
N ASP A 68 7.27 -7.61 28.34
CA ASP A 68 6.31 -6.58 28.72
C ASP A 68 4.98 -6.68 27.96
N GLN A 69 4.33 -7.86 27.98
CA GLN A 69 3.13 -8.13 27.17
C GLN A 69 1.98 -7.16 27.45
N GLU A 70 1.81 -6.74 28.71
CA GLU A 70 0.77 -5.79 29.10
C GLU A 70 0.95 -4.42 28.46
N GLU A 71 2.17 -3.91 28.42
CA GLU A 71 2.48 -2.59 27.85
C GLU A 71 2.33 -2.60 26.33
N PHE A 72 2.81 -3.68 25.68
CA PHE A 72 2.57 -3.92 24.27
C PHE A 72 1.07 -3.97 23.92
N ASP A 73 0.28 -4.75 24.66
CA ASP A 73 -1.16 -4.89 24.38
C ASP A 73 -1.91 -3.58 24.66
N LYS A 74 -1.50 -2.81 25.68
CA LYS A 74 -2.04 -1.48 25.97
C LYS A 74 -1.75 -0.49 24.84
N CYS A 75 -0.52 -0.47 24.33
CA CYS A 75 -0.15 0.35 23.17
C CYS A 75 -0.93 -0.07 21.91
N ARG A 76 -0.98 -1.36 21.61
CA ARG A 76 -1.65 -1.87 20.42
C ARG A 76 -3.17 -1.62 20.45
N ARG A 77 -3.82 -1.81 21.60
CA ARG A 77 -5.24 -1.48 21.78
C ARG A 77 -5.49 0.01 21.58
N LYS A 78 -4.65 0.88 22.14
CA LYS A 78 -4.78 2.33 21.98
C LYS A 78 -4.57 2.79 20.53
N TYR A 79 -3.70 2.10 19.79
CA TYR A 79 -3.50 2.34 18.37
C TYR A 79 -4.68 1.82 17.50
N GLY A 80 -5.42 0.84 18.00
CA GLY A 80 -6.58 0.25 17.34
C GLY A 80 -6.21 -0.58 16.11
N ASP A 81 -5.13 -1.36 16.18
CA ASP A 81 -4.78 -2.34 15.13
C ASP A 81 -5.22 -3.75 15.55
N GLU A 82 -6.22 -4.27 14.83
CA GLU A 82 -6.80 -5.59 15.07
C GLU A 82 -5.97 -6.71 14.43
N GLY A 83 -5.25 -6.40 13.34
CA GLY A 83 -4.43 -7.35 12.59
C GLY A 83 -2.97 -7.44 13.05
N GLY A 84 -2.26 -8.47 12.56
CA GLY A 84 -0.79 -8.49 12.58
C GLY A 84 -0.12 -8.55 13.96
N ARG A 85 -0.74 -9.17 14.99
CA ARG A 85 -0.17 -9.26 16.35
C ARG A 85 1.28 -9.75 16.38
N ASN A 86 1.59 -10.78 15.59
CA ASN A 86 2.93 -11.38 15.61
C ASN A 86 3.98 -10.47 14.95
N ASP A 87 3.62 -9.77 13.88
CA ASP A 87 4.52 -8.81 13.22
C ASP A 87 4.72 -7.55 14.07
N ALA A 88 3.67 -7.10 14.75
CA ALA A 88 3.74 -6.04 15.73
C ALA A 88 4.61 -6.43 16.93
N ALA A 89 4.49 -7.67 17.42
CA ALA A 89 5.31 -8.18 18.49
C ALA A 89 6.79 -8.23 18.10
N LYS A 90 7.08 -8.69 16.88
CA LYS A 90 8.44 -8.67 16.32
C LYS A 90 9.01 -7.25 16.27
N ALA A 91 8.22 -6.28 15.84
CA ALA A 91 8.63 -4.88 15.78
C ALA A 91 8.87 -4.30 17.19
N TRP A 92 8.05 -4.68 18.17
CA TRP A 92 8.16 -4.25 19.57
C TRP A 92 9.43 -4.77 20.25
N ILE A 93 9.81 -6.03 19.98
CA ILE A 93 11.06 -6.63 20.49
C ILE A 93 12.29 -5.92 19.93
N GLY A 94 12.19 -5.36 18.73
CA GLY A 94 13.27 -4.59 18.12
C GLY A 94 13.45 -3.16 18.67
N LEU A 95 12.61 -2.73 19.62
CA LEU A 95 12.74 -1.43 20.29
C LEU A 95 13.53 -1.57 21.59
N ASP A 96 14.38 -0.58 21.85
CA ASP A 96 15.02 -0.42 23.15
C ASP A 96 13.99 0.04 24.20
N GLU A 97 14.24 -0.24 25.48
CA GLU A 97 13.34 0.15 26.57
C GLU A 97 13.05 1.66 26.61
N GLU A 98 14.05 2.49 26.29
CA GLU A 98 13.87 3.94 26.20
C GLU A 98 12.94 4.37 25.06
N GLU A 99 12.90 3.60 23.97
CA GLU A 99 12.01 3.85 22.83
C GLU A 99 10.59 3.42 23.15
N LYS A 100 10.40 2.27 23.82
CA LYS A 100 9.09 1.74 24.21
C LYS A 100 8.28 2.75 25.03
N VAL A 101 8.92 3.41 25.99
CA VAL A 101 8.29 4.45 26.83
C VAL A 101 7.75 5.63 26.00
N LYS A 102 8.37 5.94 24.86
CA LYS A 102 7.94 7.02 23.95
C LYS A 102 6.78 6.62 23.05
N VAL A 103 6.51 5.32 22.88
CA VAL A 103 5.47 4.83 21.97
C VAL A 103 4.07 5.21 22.46
N PHE A 104 3.74 4.91 23.72
CA PHE A 104 2.40 5.15 24.29
C PHE A 104 1.91 6.62 24.23
N PRO A 105 2.74 7.64 24.55
CA PRO A 105 2.34 9.04 24.42
C PRO A 105 2.28 9.53 22.96
N ALA A 106 3.01 8.91 22.03
CA ALA A 106 3.01 9.31 20.62
C ALA A 106 1.79 8.83 19.83
N ILE A 107 1.15 7.72 20.24
CA ILE A 107 -0.05 7.16 19.58
C ILE A 107 -1.17 8.21 19.36
N PRO A 108 -1.67 8.94 20.38
CA PRO A 108 -2.76 9.89 20.18
C PRO A 108 -2.38 11.03 19.22
N LYS A 109 -1.14 11.54 19.31
CA LYS A 109 -0.62 12.58 18.41
C LYS A 109 -0.57 12.10 16.96
N TYR A 110 -0.17 10.85 16.75
CA TYR A 110 -0.18 10.24 15.43
C TYR A 110 -1.60 10.10 14.86
N ILE A 111 -2.54 9.56 15.64
CA ILE A 111 -3.94 9.41 15.22
C ILE A 111 -4.55 10.78 14.87
N GLU A 112 -4.25 11.82 15.66
CA GLU A 112 -4.69 13.18 15.38
C GLU A 112 -4.08 13.72 14.08
N SER A 113 -2.78 13.52 13.85
CA SER A 113 -2.12 13.95 12.60
C SER A 113 -2.67 13.28 11.33
N LEU A 114 -3.21 12.06 11.45
CA LEU A 114 -3.87 11.38 10.33
C LEU A 114 -5.17 12.06 9.91
N LYS A 115 -5.92 12.63 10.87
CA LYS A 115 -7.15 13.38 10.58
C LYS A 115 -6.88 14.59 9.69
N TYR A 116 -5.76 15.28 9.90
CA TYR A 116 -5.39 16.47 9.15
C TYR A 116 -4.65 16.18 7.83
N SER A 117 -3.90 15.07 7.77
CA SER A 117 -3.09 14.74 6.59
C SER A 117 -3.85 13.97 5.51
N GLY A 118 -5.03 13.41 5.81
CA GLY A 118 -5.81 12.59 4.88
C GLY A 118 -5.13 11.27 4.49
N LYS A 119 -4.01 10.93 5.14
CA LYS A 119 -3.28 9.68 4.89
C LYS A 119 -3.95 8.52 5.61
N SER A 120 -3.88 7.33 5.01
CA SER A 120 -4.33 6.10 5.66
C SER A 120 -3.45 5.76 6.87
N LYS A 121 -4.08 5.19 7.90
CA LYS A 121 -3.39 4.69 9.09
C LYS A 121 -2.49 3.51 8.69
N ALA A 122 -1.21 3.57 9.06
CA ALA A 122 -0.31 2.42 8.87
C ALA A 122 -0.67 1.28 9.84
N HIS A 123 -0.25 0.05 9.53
CA HIS A 123 -0.25 -1.02 10.54
C HIS A 123 0.69 -0.69 11.69
N PHE A 124 0.40 -1.18 12.88
CA PHE A 124 1.17 -0.88 14.09
C PHE A 124 2.62 -1.33 13.96
N ALA A 125 2.86 -2.51 13.38
CA ALA A 125 4.20 -3.00 13.07
C ALA A 125 4.98 -2.04 12.16
N THR A 126 4.36 -1.55 11.09
CA THR A 126 4.97 -0.58 10.17
C THR A 126 5.25 0.75 10.85
N TRP A 127 4.33 1.20 11.73
CA TRP A 127 4.47 2.44 12.47
C TRP A 127 5.65 2.40 13.46
N ILE A 128 5.83 1.27 14.16
CA ILE A 128 6.98 1.01 15.03
C ILE A 128 8.28 0.91 14.22
N ASN A 129 8.32 0.08 13.17
CA ASN A 129 9.53 -0.14 12.37
C ASN A 129 10.04 1.14 11.72
N GLN A 130 9.14 2.06 11.35
CA GLN A 130 9.50 3.36 10.78
C GLN A 130 9.81 4.41 11.86
N LYS A 131 9.85 4.02 13.13
CA LYS A 131 10.08 4.87 14.31
C LYS A 131 9.28 6.17 14.29
N ARG A 132 8.04 6.12 13.79
CA ARG A 132 7.20 7.31 13.61
C ARG A 132 6.83 7.98 14.92
N PHE A 133 7.00 7.29 16.05
CA PHE A 133 6.83 7.85 17.40
C PHE A 133 7.91 8.91 17.74
N LEU A 134 9.09 8.86 17.12
CA LEU A 134 10.17 9.84 17.32
C LEU A 134 9.90 11.19 16.63
N ASN A 135 9.06 11.20 15.59
CA ASN A 135 8.70 12.42 14.87
C ASN A 135 7.83 13.38 15.72
N TYR A 136 7.45 12.95 16.92
CA TYR A 136 6.66 13.71 17.87
C TYR A 136 7.51 14.12 19.07
N GLU A 137 8.70 14.67 18.82
CA GLU A 137 9.28 15.61 19.80
C GLU A 137 8.27 16.72 20.06
N GLU A 138 8.30 17.29 21.27
CA GLU A 138 7.48 18.42 21.70
C GLU A 138 7.91 19.69 20.95
N THR A 139 7.82 19.63 19.64
CA THR A 139 7.96 20.76 18.76
C THR A 139 6.72 21.58 18.99
N GLU A 140 6.91 22.76 19.57
CA GLU A 140 5.95 23.85 19.55
C GLU A 140 5.22 23.80 18.22
N LYS A 141 3.89 23.86 18.27
CA LYS A 141 3.01 23.84 17.10
C LYS A 141 3.45 24.91 16.09
N LYS A 142 4.41 24.60 15.24
CA LYS A 142 4.54 25.22 13.94
C LYS A 142 3.47 24.52 13.12
N GLN A 143 2.24 24.97 13.31
CA GLN A 143 1.31 25.02 12.20
C GLN A 143 2.07 25.77 11.11
N SER A 144 2.74 25.05 10.21
CA SER A 144 2.98 25.61 8.90
C SER A 144 1.58 25.93 8.42
N LYS A 145 1.25 27.23 8.41
CA LYS A 145 0.07 27.71 7.71
C LYS A 145 0.09 26.96 6.37
N PRO A 146 -1.02 26.35 5.93
CA PRO A 146 -1.11 26.00 4.52
C PRO A 146 -0.66 27.26 3.77
N ALA A 147 0.09 27.13 2.68
CA ALA A 147 0.25 28.24 1.76
C ALA A 147 -1.14 28.53 1.16
N TYR A 148 -2.00 29.11 1.98
CA TYR A 148 -3.39 29.44 1.75
C TYR A 148 -3.29 30.78 1.04
N ASN A 149 -2.98 30.73 -0.24
CA ASN A 149 -2.92 31.92 -1.07
C ASN A 149 -4.37 32.31 -1.34
N GLU A 150 -5.00 33.03 -0.40
CA GLU A 150 -6.39 33.51 -0.48
C GLU A 150 -6.64 34.14 -1.86
N LEU A 151 -5.65 34.89 -2.35
CA LEU A 151 -5.63 35.50 -3.67
C LEU A 151 -5.80 34.47 -4.82
N ALA A 152 -5.19 33.28 -4.72
CA ALA A 152 -5.31 32.25 -5.74
C ALA A 152 -6.69 31.56 -5.72
N GLN A 153 -7.31 31.39 -4.55
CA GLN A 153 -8.69 30.91 -4.46
C GLN A 153 -9.69 31.94 -5.00
N GLU A 154 -9.48 33.23 -4.70
CA GLU A 154 -10.29 34.31 -5.24
C GLU A 154 -10.19 34.36 -6.77
N ILE A 155 -8.98 34.29 -7.34
CA ILE A 155 -8.77 34.25 -8.79
C ILE A 155 -9.51 33.04 -9.40
N ALA A 156 -9.35 31.84 -8.83
CA ALA A 156 -10.04 30.64 -9.32
C ALA A 156 -11.58 30.74 -9.21
N GLY A 157 -12.09 31.41 -8.18
CA GLY A 157 -13.52 31.68 -8.01
C GLY A 157 -14.07 32.61 -9.09
N PHE A 158 -13.37 33.71 -9.38
CA PHE A 158 -13.77 34.64 -10.43
C PHE A 158 -13.60 34.05 -11.84
N GLU A 159 -12.60 33.22 -12.09
CA GLU A 159 -12.41 32.51 -13.36
C GLU A 159 -13.59 31.57 -13.67
N ARG A 160 -14.11 30.85 -12.66
CA ARG A 160 -15.34 30.03 -12.84
C ARG A 160 -16.57 30.87 -13.12
N GLN A 161 -16.74 32.01 -12.44
CA GLN A 161 -17.86 32.91 -12.71
C GLN A 161 -17.79 33.47 -14.13
N LEU A 162 -16.60 33.80 -14.59
CA LEU A 162 -16.35 34.29 -15.94
C LEU A 162 -16.70 33.24 -17.00
N GLU A 163 -16.37 31.96 -16.80
CA GLU A 163 -16.80 30.89 -17.72
C GLU A 163 -18.33 30.76 -17.81
N LEU A 164 -19.03 30.90 -16.68
CA LEU A 164 -20.50 30.83 -16.65
C LEU A 164 -21.12 32.03 -17.35
N VAL A 165 -20.58 33.24 -17.14
CA VAL A 165 -21.08 34.47 -17.76
C VAL A 165 -20.75 34.52 -19.25
N LYS A 166 -19.59 34.00 -19.69
CA LYS A 166 -19.26 33.82 -21.11
C LYS A 166 -20.29 32.99 -21.87
N LYS A 167 -20.87 31.98 -21.22
CA LYS A 167 -21.98 31.19 -21.80
C LYS A 167 -23.30 31.94 -21.88
N SER A 168 -23.50 32.96 -21.03
CA SER A 168 -24.72 33.79 -21.00
C SER A 168 -24.70 34.97 -21.97
N GLY A 169 -23.55 35.29 -22.58
CA GLY A 169 -23.41 36.39 -23.55
C GLY A 169 -23.45 37.81 -22.95
N ASN A 170 -23.38 37.96 -21.62
CA ASN A 170 -23.41 39.27 -20.97
C ASN A 170 -22.02 39.93 -20.95
N GLN A 171 -21.70 40.66 -22.03
CA GLN A 171 -20.39 41.28 -22.23
C GLN A 171 -19.97 42.26 -21.11
N ALA A 172 -20.89 43.07 -20.59
CA ALA A 172 -20.58 44.02 -19.52
C ALA A 172 -20.10 43.34 -18.23
N MET A 173 -20.65 42.16 -17.93
CA MET A 173 -20.26 41.38 -16.75
C MET A 173 -18.94 40.61 -16.99
N ILE A 174 -18.66 40.21 -18.23
CA ILE A 174 -17.36 39.64 -18.62
C ILE A 174 -16.25 40.67 -18.40
N ASP A 175 -16.41 41.88 -18.94
CA ASP A 175 -15.40 42.95 -18.84
C ASP A 175 -15.11 43.32 -17.38
N THR A 176 -16.16 43.32 -16.54
CA THR A 176 -16.05 43.59 -15.10
C THR A 176 -15.26 42.50 -14.37
N LEU A 177 -15.50 41.23 -14.70
CA LEU A 177 -14.79 40.09 -14.10
C LEU A 177 -13.33 40.00 -14.57
N GLU A 178 -13.06 40.26 -15.86
CA GLU A 178 -11.69 40.30 -16.39
C GLU A 178 -10.87 41.42 -15.75
N SER A 179 -11.47 42.60 -15.56
CA SER A 179 -10.82 43.70 -14.83
C SER A 179 -10.48 43.33 -13.39
N HIS A 180 -11.38 42.64 -12.68
CA HIS A 180 -11.13 42.18 -11.31
C HIS A 180 -10.03 41.13 -11.23
N ILE A 181 -10.03 40.13 -12.11
CA ILE A 181 -9.00 39.09 -12.17
C ILE A 181 -7.63 39.71 -12.45
N ASN A 182 -7.54 40.67 -13.38
CA ASN A 182 -6.28 41.35 -13.71
C ASN A 182 -5.75 42.18 -12.54
N LYS A 183 -6.62 42.88 -11.79
CA LYS A 183 -6.25 43.60 -10.55
C LYS A 183 -5.77 42.67 -9.44
N LEU A 184 -6.30 41.45 -9.36
CA LEU A 184 -5.86 40.46 -8.38
C LEU A 184 -4.52 39.85 -8.80
N LYS A 185 -4.35 39.49 -10.09
CA LYS A 185 -3.08 38.98 -10.62
C LYS A 185 -1.94 40.00 -10.48
N SER A 186 -2.21 41.29 -10.63
CA SER A 186 -1.19 42.35 -10.44
C SER A 186 -0.75 42.54 -8.98
N LYS A 187 -1.55 42.07 -8.00
CA LYS A 187 -1.16 42.07 -6.57
C LYS A 187 -0.31 40.85 -6.19
N GLN A 188 -0.18 39.88 -7.09
CA GLN A 188 0.54 38.62 -6.88
C GLN A 188 2.00 38.68 -7.39
N SER A 189 2.31 39.67 -8.25
CA SER A 189 3.65 40.01 -8.74
C SER A 189 4.32 41.06 -7.86
#